data_AF-A0A2A2KAM1-F1
#
_entry.id   AF-A0A2A2KAM1-F1
#
_cell.length_a   1.000
_cell.length_b   1.000
_cell.length_c   1.000
_cell.angle_alpha   90.00
_cell.angle_beta   90.00
_cell.angle_gamma   90.00
#
_symmetry.space_group_name_H-M   'P 1'
#
loop_
_entity.id
_entity.type
_entity.pdbx_description
1 polymer ?
#
loop_
_entity_poly.entity_id
_entity_poly.type
_entity_poly.pdbx_seq_one_letter_code
_entity_poly.pdbx_strand_id
1 'polypeptide(L)'
;MKRFFSRKKLRKSKSDCSDRVEQIQKGKTGNGTTPVDIPQSKSITITNNVNNYACDWDAACSTQTEERSSKNFDSELDKHMMQTITDVKYLLNRSKYTALNEVNFQRGCLDAHNQIRQRYGSQCLSWSSELADLAHAWSVRIAERGRILYPELPGIGDNIHLVQANAAEHLPTGVEIVDEWEKEAAFFDFSKPRWHPKSQRFSQMVWRDSLELGAARYWNTENNMVAVVCFYRPAGNSNAPGEFATNVPSRPHSLSPARTLSTSLNRKLTFADQKK
;
A
#
# COMPACT_ATOMS: atom_id res chain seq x y z
N MET A 1 -48.94 -15.88 -26.14
CA MET A 1 -48.96 -17.08 -25.27
C MET A 1 -47.87 -16.96 -24.23
N LYS A 2 -48.18 -17.16 -22.94
CA LYS A 2 -47.18 -17.18 -21.86
C LYS A 2 -46.70 -18.62 -21.64
N ARG A 3 -45.39 -18.86 -21.53
CA ARG A 3 -44.84 -20.16 -21.09
C ARG A 3 -44.08 -19.98 -19.78
N PHE A 4 -44.65 -20.52 -18.71
CA PHE A 4 -43.98 -20.68 -17.41
C PHE A 4 -43.06 -21.91 -17.48
N PHE A 5 -41.85 -21.80 -16.91
CA PHE A 5 -41.07 -22.97 -16.50
C PHE A 5 -40.49 -22.76 -15.09
N SER A 6 -40.74 -23.74 -14.23
CA SER A 6 -40.58 -23.64 -12.78
C SER A 6 -39.16 -23.93 -12.30
N ARG A 7 -38.71 -23.18 -11.27
CA ARG A 7 -37.43 -23.42 -10.58
C ARG A 7 -37.45 -24.77 -9.83
N LYS A 8 -36.50 -25.67 -10.12
CA LYS A 8 -36.18 -26.81 -9.23
C LYS A 8 -35.26 -26.34 -8.10
N LYS A 9 -35.62 -26.66 -6.85
CA LYS A 9 -34.77 -26.42 -5.67
C LYS A 9 -33.77 -27.58 -5.51
N LEU A 10 -32.47 -27.29 -5.39
CA LEU A 10 -31.48 -28.25 -4.92
C LEU A 10 -31.69 -28.54 -3.43
N ARG A 11 -31.52 -29.79 -3.01
CA ARG A 11 -31.43 -30.19 -1.59
C ARG A 11 -29.97 -30.27 -1.15
N LYS A 12 -29.69 -29.78 0.06
CA LYS A 12 -28.38 -29.89 0.72
C LYS A 12 -28.09 -31.35 1.08
N SER A 13 -26.88 -31.83 0.75
CA SER A 13 -26.32 -33.04 1.36
C SER A 13 -25.60 -32.67 2.66
N LYS A 14 -25.77 -33.48 3.70
CA LYS A 14 -24.92 -33.50 4.89
C LYS A 14 -24.17 -34.83 4.87
N SER A 15 -22.85 -34.79 4.92
CA SER A 15 -22.02 -35.96 5.19
C SER A 15 -21.78 -36.06 6.70
N ASP A 16 -22.27 -37.15 7.30
CA ASP A 16 -22.00 -37.52 8.68
C ASP A 16 -20.88 -38.56 8.69
N CYS A 17 -19.87 -38.41 9.54
CA CYS A 17 -18.70 -39.30 9.56
C CYS A 17 -18.75 -40.18 10.80
N SER A 18 -19.15 -41.44 10.63
CA SER A 18 -19.17 -42.45 11.69
C SER A 18 -17.81 -43.12 11.80
N ASP A 19 -17.19 -43.04 12.98
CA ASP A 19 -16.08 -43.93 13.34
C ASP A 19 -16.56 -45.39 13.37
N ARG A 20 -15.66 -46.32 13.01
CA ARG A 20 -15.84 -47.77 13.17
C ARG A 20 -14.64 -48.37 13.88
N VAL A 21 -14.91 -49.16 14.91
CA VAL A 21 -13.94 -49.92 15.70
C VAL A 21 -14.16 -51.41 15.46
N GLU A 22 -13.11 -52.15 15.09
CA GLU A 22 -12.92 -53.61 15.18
C GLU A 22 -11.43 -53.85 14.79
N GLN A 23 -10.49 -54.35 15.62
CA GLN A 23 -10.35 -55.54 16.50
C GLN A 23 -9.84 -56.84 15.82
N ILE A 24 -9.14 -57.67 16.63
CA ILE A 24 -8.62 -59.04 16.40
C ILE A 24 -7.25 -59.10 15.65
N GLN A 25 -6.09 -59.26 16.29
CA GLN A 25 -5.50 -60.37 17.11
C GLN A 25 -4.88 -61.58 16.34
N LYS A 26 -3.55 -61.74 16.49
CA LYS A 26 -2.68 -62.96 16.50
C LYS A 26 -1.22 -62.46 16.56
N GLY A 27 -0.24 -63.00 17.30
CA GLY A 27 -0.25 -64.00 18.38
C GLY A 27 1.12 -64.71 18.60
N LYS A 28 1.99 -64.18 19.51
CA LYS A 28 3.25 -64.77 20.10
C LYS A 28 4.38 -65.16 19.11
N THR A 29 5.68 -65.10 19.42
CA THR A 29 6.51 -65.08 20.66
C THR A 29 7.54 -63.91 20.62
N GLY A 30 8.53 -63.69 21.51
CA GLY A 30 8.93 -64.24 22.83
C GLY A 30 10.41 -63.88 23.20
N ASN A 31 10.75 -63.89 24.50
CA ASN A 31 12.03 -63.43 25.13
C ASN A 31 12.28 -61.91 24.97
N GLY A 32 12.75 -61.10 25.94
CA GLY A 32 13.46 -61.23 27.23
C GLY A 32 14.35 -59.95 27.31
N THR A 33 14.62 -59.23 28.40
CA THR A 33 14.76 -59.55 29.84
C THR A 33 14.56 -58.25 30.68
N THR A 34 14.69 -58.31 32.01
CA THR A 34 14.37 -57.27 33.02
C THR A 34 15.37 -56.09 33.17
N PRO A 35 15.02 -54.99 33.89
CA PRO A 35 15.70 -53.68 33.84
C PRO A 35 16.61 -53.35 35.05
N VAL A 36 17.53 -52.37 34.91
CA VAL A 36 18.26 -51.69 36.01
C VAL A 36 18.59 -50.22 35.63
N ASP A 37 18.68 -49.35 36.65
CA ASP A 37 18.80 -47.89 36.63
C ASP A 37 20.18 -47.26 36.32
N ILE A 38 20.14 -45.91 36.24
CA ILE A 38 21.19 -44.90 36.00
C ILE A 38 22.37 -44.97 37.00
N PRO A 39 23.59 -44.62 36.54
CA PRO A 39 24.53 -43.85 37.38
C PRO A 39 25.11 -42.59 36.70
N GLN A 40 25.56 -41.65 37.53
CA GLN A 40 26.07 -40.33 37.15
C GLN A 40 27.57 -40.32 36.74
N SER A 41 27.94 -39.32 35.93
CA SER A 41 29.20 -38.54 35.93
C SER A 41 30.57 -39.24 36.04
N LYS A 42 31.47 -38.96 35.07
CA LYS A 42 32.87 -38.58 35.36
C LYS A 42 33.36 -37.48 34.40
N SER A 43 33.96 -36.44 34.98
CA SER A 43 34.57 -35.31 34.27
C SER A 43 35.99 -35.62 33.76
N ILE A 44 36.43 -34.89 32.73
CA ILE A 44 37.86 -34.60 32.49
C ILE A 44 37.98 -33.08 32.27
N THR A 45 38.88 -32.44 33.02
CA THR A 45 39.11 -30.99 33.03
C THR A 45 40.57 -30.68 32.74
N ILE A 46 40.87 -29.83 31.76
CA ILE A 46 42.13 -29.06 31.67
C ILE A 46 41.81 -27.64 31.14
N THR A 47 41.75 -26.67 32.07
CA THR A 47 42.28 -25.27 32.07
C THR A 47 42.51 -24.51 30.74
N ASN A 48 42.35 -23.17 30.63
CA ASN A 48 42.03 -22.07 31.57
C ASN A 48 41.75 -20.76 30.81
N ASN A 49 41.25 -19.72 31.52
CA ASN A 49 41.28 -18.28 31.17
C ASN A 49 40.33 -17.83 30.02
N VAL A 50 39.65 -16.66 30.04
CA VAL A 50 39.88 -15.38 30.77
C VAL A 50 38.56 -14.71 31.23
N ASN A 51 38.62 -14.07 32.40
CA ASN A 51 37.80 -13.00 33.01
C ASN A 51 36.25 -13.00 32.95
N ASN A 52 35.70 -12.87 34.16
CA ASN A 52 34.30 -12.62 34.49
C ASN A 52 34.16 -11.18 35.02
N TYR A 53 33.30 -10.36 34.42
CA TYR A 53 32.83 -9.10 35.01
C TYR A 53 31.36 -8.87 34.64
N ALA A 54 30.50 -8.75 35.65
CA ALA A 54 29.11 -8.32 35.51
C ALA A 54 29.01 -6.81 35.79
N CYS A 55 28.22 -6.11 34.95
CA CYS A 55 27.74 -4.72 35.02
C CYS A 55 27.18 -4.41 33.61
N ASP A 56 26.24 -3.51 33.35
CA ASP A 56 25.36 -2.71 34.20
C ASP A 56 24.11 -2.37 33.34
N TRP A 57 22.92 -2.19 33.92
CA TRP A 57 21.69 -1.91 33.15
C TRP A 57 21.11 -0.52 33.43
N ASP A 58 21.98 0.49 33.51
CA ASP A 58 21.56 1.88 33.70
C ASP A 58 21.86 2.82 32.52
N ALA A 59 20.78 3.50 32.13
CA ALA A 59 20.65 4.75 31.39
C ALA A 59 21.79 5.29 30.50
N ALA A 60 21.49 5.44 29.21
CA ALA A 60 22.03 6.51 28.38
C ALA A 60 20.92 7.15 27.51
N CYS A 61 20.13 8.05 28.11
CA CYS A 61 19.52 9.12 27.30
C CYS A 61 20.66 9.99 26.76
N SER A 62 20.89 9.92 25.46
CA SER A 62 21.78 10.86 24.76
C SER A 62 21.05 11.44 23.57
N THR A 63 20.68 12.72 23.71
CA THR A 63 20.14 13.55 22.64
C THR A 63 21.16 13.67 21.52
N GLN A 64 20.98 12.88 20.46
CA GLN A 64 21.50 13.22 19.14
C GLN A 64 20.30 13.61 18.27
N THR A 65 20.32 14.84 17.78
CA THR A 65 19.48 15.29 16.67
C THR A 65 19.94 14.59 15.39
N GLU A 66 19.59 13.31 15.26
CA GLU A 66 19.66 12.61 13.98
C GLU A 66 18.52 13.15 13.11
N GLU A 67 18.82 14.12 12.24
CA GLU A 67 18.03 14.40 11.01
C GLU A 67 18.19 13.23 10.02
N ARG A 68 17.83 12.03 10.47
CA ARG A 68 17.86 10.80 9.71
C ARG A 68 16.45 10.59 9.20
N SER A 69 16.27 10.82 7.90
CA SER A 69 15.04 10.57 7.14
C SER A 69 14.25 9.39 7.73
N SER A 70 13.21 9.71 8.51
CA SER A 70 12.30 8.71 9.06
C SER A 70 11.62 8.03 7.90
N LYS A 71 12.11 6.85 7.54
CA LYS A 71 11.37 5.93 6.67
C LYS A 71 10.09 5.62 7.42
N ASN A 72 8.97 6.16 6.95
CA ASN A 72 7.67 5.98 7.56
C ASN A 72 7.30 4.50 7.50
N PHE A 73 7.58 3.79 8.59
CA PHE A 73 7.45 2.35 8.68
C PHE A 73 5.99 2.00 8.96
N ASP A 74 5.22 1.81 7.89
CA ASP A 74 3.82 1.37 7.98
C ASP A 74 3.75 -0.10 8.38
N SER A 75 3.33 -0.36 9.62
CA SER A 75 3.32 -1.71 10.20
C SER A 75 2.39 -2.69 9.48
N GLU A 76 1.31 -2.22 8.84
CA GLU A 76 0.39 -3.09 8.11
C GLU A 76 0.93 -3.43 6.72
N LEU A 77 1.63 -2.51 6.04
CA LEU A 77 2.38 -2.84 4.84
C LEU A 77 3.55 -3.77 5.14
N ASP A 78 4.31 -3.53 6.21
CA ASP A 78 5.42 -4.42 6.61
C ASP A 78 4.94 -5.84 6.91
N LYS A 79 3.80 -5.98 7.59
CA LYS A 79 3.11 -7.26 7.82
C LYS A 79 2.63 -7.90 6.51
N HIS A 80 2.02 -7.13 5.59
CA HIS A 80 1.62 -7.60 4.27
C HIS A 80 2.81 -8.10 3.44
N MET A 81 3.93 -7.38 3.47
CA MET A 81 5.17 -7.75 2.79
C MET A 81 5.77 -9.03 3.37
N MET A 82 5.85 -9.16 4.69
CA MET A 82 6.36 -10.35 5.37
C MET A 82 5.48 -11.58 5.13
N GLN A 83 4.16 -11.42 5.13
CA GLN A 83 3.21 -12.48 4.75
C GLN A 83 3.44 -12.92 3.30
N THR A 84 3.47 -11.96 2.36
CA THR A 84 3.72 -12.23 0.92
C THR A 84 5.04 -12.98 0.69
N ILE A 85 6.12 -12.57 1.36
CA ILE A 85 7.43 -13.26 1.27
C ILE A 85 7.35 -14.69 1.82
N THR A 86 6.60 -14.90 2.90
CA THR A 86 6.40 -16.22 3.52
C THR A 86 5.59 -17.14 2.61
N ASP A 87 4.49 -16.64 2.03
CA ASP A 87 3.62 -17.41 1.16
C ASP A 87 4.33 -17.81 -0.15
N VAL A 88 5.13 -16.91 -0.72
CA VAL A 88 6.00 -17.19 -1.88
C VAL A 88 7.07 -18.25 -1.55
N LYS A 89 7.54 -18.30 -0.30
CA LYS A 89 8.57 -19.25 0.13
C LYS A 89 8.01 -20.65 0.41
N TYR A 90 6.74 -20.76 0.80
CA TYR A 90 6.19 -22.01 1.35
C TYR A 90 4.84 -22.48 0.77
N LEU A 91 4.04 -21.61 0.15
CA LEU A 91 2.59 -21.87 -0.10
C LEU A 91 2.08 -21.53 -1.52
N LEU A 92 2.82 -20.77 -2.34
CA LEU A 92 2.34 -20.29 -3.64
C LEU A 92 3.16 -20.78 -4.85
N ASN A 93 2.46 -21.19 -5.92
CA ASN A 93 3.01 -21.35 -7.28
C ASN A 93 3.31 -20.00 -7.98
N ARG A 94 3.60 -18.94 -7.22
CA ARG A 94 3.85 -17.60 -7.75
C ARG A 94 5.34 -17.38 -7.92
N SER A 95 5.76 -16.80 -9.05
CA SER A 95 7.16 -16.42 -9.24
C SER A 95 7.61 -15.46 -8.15
N LYS A 96 8.70 -15.81 -7.44
CA LYS A 96 9.32 -14.98 -6.41
C LYS A 96 9.65 -13.57 -6.93
N TYR A 97 10.04 -13.46 -8.20
CA TYR A 97 10.31 -12.17 -8.84
C TYR A 97 9.04 -11.31 -8.93
N THR A 98 7.91 -11.87 -9.37
CA THR A 98 6.64 -11.14 -9.52
C THR A 98 6.15 -10.60 -8.19
N ALA A 99 6.13 -11.43 -7.14
CA ALA A 99 5.67 -11.02 -5.82
C ALA A 99 6.54 -9.92 -5.19
N LEU A 100 7.87 -10.01 -5.31
CA LEU A 100 8.78 -8.95 -4.85
C LEU A 100 8.58 -7.64 -5.62
N ASN A 101 8.31 -7.70 -6.92
CA ASN A 101 8.04 -6.51 -7.74
C ASN A 101 6.73 -5.81 -7.38
N GLU A 102 5.69 -6.57 -7.02
CA GLU A 102 4.42 -6.01 -6.54
C GLU A 102 4.59 -5.35 -5.17
N VAL A 103 5.24 -6.04 -4.23
CA VAL A 103 5.58 -5.52 -2.90
C VAL A 103 6.41 -4.22 -2.99
N ASN A 104 7.43 -4.19 -3.85
CA ASN A 104 8.24 -2.99 -4.07
C ASN A 104 7.43 -1.85 -4.71
N PHE A 105 6.51 -2.17 -5.61
CA PHE A 105 5.58 -1.20 -6.20
C PHE A 105 4.65 -0.59 -5.13
N GLN A 106 4.05 -1.42 -4.28
CA GLN A 106 3.15 -1.00 -3.20
C GLN A 106 3.85 -0.06 -2.20
N ARG A 107 5.06 -0.43 -1.75
CA ARG A 107 5.90 0.43 -0.89
C ARG A 107 6.26 1.74 -1.57
N GLY A 108 6.72 1.70 -2.82
CA GLY A 108 7.04 2.89 -3.60
C GLY A 108 5.84 3.84 -3.74
N CYS A 109 4.63 3.29 -3.94
CA CYS A 109 3.39 4.06 -3.94
C CYS A 109 3.14 4.74 -2.60
N LEU A 110 3.09 3.98 -1.50
CA LEU A 110 2.74 4.51 -0.18
C LEU A 110 3.76 5.56 0.31
N ASP A 111 5.05 5.26 0.18
CA ASP A 111 6.13 6.15 0.61
C ASP A 111 6.10 7.48 -0.17
N ALA A 112 5.88 7.43 -1.49
CA ALA A 112 5.80 8.63 -2.32
C ALA A 112 4.52 9.46 -2.02
N HIS A 113 3.36 8.81 -1.82
CA HIS A 113 2.15 9.49 -1.36
C HIS A 113 2.40 10.23 -0.04
N ASN A 114 3.05 9.57 0.93
CA ASN A 114 3.29 10.13 2.25
C ASN A 114 4.31 11.27 2.23
N GLN A 115 5.34 11.19 1.39
CA GLN A 115 6.26 12.31 1.13
C GLN A 115 5.55 13.55 0.56
N ILE A 116 4.66 13.37 -0.42
CA ILE A 116 3.88 14.48 -0.99
C ILE A 116 2.89 15.02 0.05
N ARG A 117 2.15 14.16 0.75
CA ARG A 117 1.20 14.59 1.78
C ARG A 117 1.89 15.39 2.88
N GLN A 118 3.04 14.94 3.36
CA GLN A 118 3.87 15.71 4.30
C GLN A 118 4.32 17.06 3.72
N ARG A 119 4.75 17.10 2.45
CA ARG A 119 5.14 18.34 1.74
C ARG A 119 4.00 19.36 1.70
N TYR A 120 2.76 18.91 1.53
CA TYR A 120 1.56 19.75 1.51
C TYR A 120 0.90 19.96 2.90
N GLY A 121 1.34 19.26 3.95
CA GLY A 121 0.79 19.38 5.31
C GLY A 121 -0.43 18.49 5.62
N SER A 122 -0.68 17.46 4.80
CA SER A 122 -1.67 16.41 5.07
C SER A 122 -1.04 15.26 5.87
N GLN A 123 -1.82 14.63 6.76
CA GLN A 123 -1.40 13.45 7.52
C GLN A 123 -1.02 12.28 6.58
N CYS A 124 -0.02 11.47 6.94
CA CYS A 124 0.32 10.27 6.18
C CYS A 124 -0.86 9.27 6.09
N LEU A 125 -1.00 8.62 4.95
CA LEU A 125 -1.89 7.47 4.75
C LEU A 125 -1.30 6.23 5.39
N SER A 126 -2.16 5.36 5.93
CA SER A 126 -1.81 3.98 6.29
C SER A 126 -2.13 3.00 5.17
N TRP A 127 -1.45 1.85 5.14
CA TRP A 127 -1.75 0.79 4.18
C TRP A 127 -3.03 0.01 4.53
N SER A 128 -3.79 -0.35 3.50
CA SER A 128 -4.98 -1.19 3.62
C SER A 128 -4.92 -2.34 2.62
N SER A 129 -4.70 -3.55 3.12
CA SER A 129 -4.65 -4.77 2.29
C SER A 129 -5.99 -5.02 1.57
N GLU A 130 -7.12 -4.71 2.21
CA GLU A 130 -8.45 -4.78 1.61
C GLU A 130 -8.56 -3.89 0.36
N LEU A 131 -8.11 -2.63 0.45
CA LEU A 131 -8.08 -1.72 -0.70
C LEU A 131 -7.08 -2.17 -1.77
N ALA A 132 -5.97 -2.82 -1.38
CA ALA A 132 -4.97 -3.32 -2.32
C ALA A 132 -5.49 -4.53 -3.13
N ASP A 133 -6.22 -5.45 -2.49
CA ASP A 133 -6.88 -6.58 -3.16
C ASP A 133 -7.98 -6.09 -4.12
N LEU A 134 -8.77 -5.10 -3.69
CA LEU A 134 -9.75 -4.43 -4.55
C LEU A 134 -9.07 -3.74 -5.74
N ALA A 135 -7.98 -3.01 -5.51
CA ALA A 135 -7.21 -2.33 -6.55
C ALA A 135 -6.62 -3.34 -7.55
N HIS A 136 -6.12 -4.49 -7.09
CA HIS A 136 -5.61 -5.55 -7.94
C HIS A 136 -6.73 -6.16 -8.81
N ALA A 137 -7.86 -6.51 -8.19
CA ALA A 137 -9.02 -7.04 -8.92
C ALA A 137 -9.60 -6.02 -9.92
N TRP A 138 -9.37 -4.72 -9.74
CA TRP A 138 -9.78 -3.67 -10.69
C TRP A 138 -8.74 -3.43 -11.79
N SER A 139 -7.44 -3.45 -11.46
CA SER A 139 -6.36 -3.26 -12.44
C SER A 139 -6.34 -4.37 -13.48
N VAL A 140 -6.57 -5.63 -13.08
CA VAL A 140 -6.77 -6.77 -14.01
C VAL A 140 -7.88 -6.46 -15.02
N ARG A 141 -9.08 -6.09 -14.55
CA ARG A 141 -10.24 -5.79 -15.40
C ARG A 141 -10.01 -4.62 -16.38
N ILE A 142 -9.26 -3.61 -15.97
CA ILE A 142 -8.92 -2.46 -16.83
C ILE A 142 -7.90 -2.86 -17.90
N ALA A 143 -6.84 -3.59 -17.51
CA ALA A 143 -5.79 -4.04 -18.43
C ALA A 143 -6.35 -5.00 -19.49
N GLU A 144 -7.12 -6.01 -19.08
CA GLU A 144 -7.82 -6.94 -20.00
C GLU A 144 -8.67 -6.21 -21.04
N ARG A 145 -9.37 -5.13 -20.64
CA ARG A 145 -10.24 -4.35 -21.53
C ARG A 145 -9.52 -3.28 -22.33
N GLY A 146 -8.26 -2.97 -22.02
CA GLY A 146 -7.49 -1.90 -22.64
C GLY A 146 -8.10 -0.50 -22.53
N ARG A 147 -9.00 -0.26 -21.57
CA ARG A 147 -9.64 1.06 -21.36
C ARG A 147 -10.02 1.28 -19.90
N ILE A 148 -9.90 2.52 -19.44
CA ILE A 148 -10.28 2.92 -18.08
C ILE A 148 -11.77 2.66 -17.84
N LEU A 149 -12.08 2.06 -16.70
CA LEU A 149 -13.40 1.96 -16.12
C LEU A 149 -13.33 2.53 -14.71
N TYR A 150 -14.19 3.49 -14.40
CA TYR A 150 -14.27 4.04 -13.05
C TYR A 150 -15.11 3.10 -12.15
N PRO A 151 -14.65 2.82 -10.91
CA PRO A 151 -15.36 1.94 -10.00
C PRO A 151 -16.50 2.66 -9.29
N GLU A 152 -17.65 2.00 -9.20
CA GLU A 152 -18.81 2.48 -8.41
C GLU A 152 -18.71 1.92 -6.98
N LEU A 153 -17.75 2.42 -6.19
CA LEU A 153 -17.49 1.97 -4.82
C LEU A 153 -17.82 3.08 -3.80
N PRO A 154 -18.97 3.03 -3.10
CA PRO A 154 -19.34 4.06 -2.13
C PRO A 154 -18.31 4.23 -1.02
N GLY A 155 -17.85 5.47 -0.81
CA GLY A 155 -16.88 5.80 0.23
C GLY A 155 -15.42 5.45 -0.07
N ILE A 156 -15.13 4.90 -1.25
CA ILE A 156 -13.76 4.65 -1.76
C ILE A 156 -13.48 5.61 -2.92
N GLY A 157 -12.41 6.39 -2.83
CA GLY A 157 -11.93 7.24 -3.91
C GLY A 157 -10.90 6.49 -4.76
N ASP A 158 -10.72 6.91 -6.01
CA ASP A 158 -9.84 6.24 -6.96
C ASP A 158 -8.87 7.19 -7.69
N ASN A 159 -7.66 6.68 -7.93
CA ASN A 159 -6.75 7.18 -8.96
C ASN A 159 -6.35 6.02 -9.87
N ILE A 160 -6.48 6.24 -11.17
CA ILE A 160 -6.23 5.23 -12.20
C ILE A 160 -5.24 5.80 -13.22
N HIS A 161 -4.25 4.99 -13.59
CA HIS A 161 -3.37 5.22 -14.74
C HIS A 161 -3.39 3.96 -15.62
N LEU A 162 -3.48 4.15 -16.94
CA LEU A 162 -3.52 3.08 -17.92
C LEU A 162 -2.62 3.47 -19.09
N VAL A 163 -1.61 2.65 -19.36
CA VAL A 163 -0.61 2.88 -20.41
C VAL A 163 -0.37 1.58 -21.18
N GLN A 164 0.03 1.70 -22.45
CA GLN A 164 0.51 0.57 -23.21
C GLN A 164 2.01 0.38 -22.93
N ALA A 165 2.40 -0.78 -22.43
CA ALA A 165 3.80 -1.14 -22.26
C ALA A 165 4.53 -1.16 -23.61
N ASN A 166 5.66 -0.47 -23.66
CA ASN A 166 6.65 -0.61 -24.71
C ASN A 166 7.68 -1.66 -24.28
N ALA A 167 8.11 -2.55 -25.18
CA ALA A 167 9.08 -3.61 -24.85
C ALA A 167 10.48 -3.08 -24.46
N ALA A 168 10.76 -1.81 -24.74
CA ALA A 168 11.98 -1.12 -24.35
C ALA A 168 11.90 -0.41 -22.99
N GLU A 169 10.73 -0.36 -22.35
CA GLU A 169 10.47 0.40 -21.12
C GLU A 169 10.19 -0.53 -19.94
N HIS A 170 10.59 -0.13 -18.73
CA HIS A 170 10.26 -0.86 -17.51
C HIS A 170 8.80 -0.59 -17.10
N LEU A 171 8.22 -1.52 -16.33
CA LEU A 171 6.90 -1.28 -15.75
C LEU A 171 6.95 -0.11 -14.75
N PRO A 172 6.03 0.86 -14.83
CA PRO A 172 6.09 2.11 -14.06
C PRO A 172 6.04 1.83 -12.56
N THR A 173 7.06 2.28 -11.84
CA THR A 173 7.18 2.11 -10.39
C THR A 173 6.13 2.94 -9.64
N GLY A 174 5.91 2.61 -8.36
CA GLY A 174 4.95 3.35 -7.55
C GLY A 174 5.33 4.82 -7.36
N VAL A 175 6.63 5.13 -7.35
CA VAL A 175 7.14 6.51 -7.28
C VAL A 175 6.85 7.28 -8.57
N GLU A 176 7.15 6.70 -9.73
CA GLU A 176 6.95 7.37 -11.04
C GLU A 176 5.48 7.73 -11.32
N ILE A 177 4.55 6.84 -10.95
CA ILE A 177 3.11 7.10 -11.05
C ILE A 177 2.70 8.26 -10.15
N VAL A 178 3.21 8.30 -8.92
CA VAL A 178 2.90 9.32 -7.92
C VAL A 178 3.49 10.67 -8.32
N ASP A 179 4.71 10.70 -8.85
CA ASP A 179 5.35 11.89 -9.42
C ASP A 179 4.66 12.39 -10.71
N GLU A 180 4.09 11.49 -11.52
CA GLU A 180 3.22 11.87 -12.64
C GLU A 180 1.98 12.61 -12.14
N TRP A 181 1.32 12.07 -11.12
CA TRP A 181 0.11 12.68 -10.55
C TRP A 181 0.42 13.96 -9.77
N GLU A 182 1.59 14.12 -9.13
CA GLU A 182 1.98 15.39 -8.49
C GLU A 182 2.04 16.56 -9.49
N LYS A 183 2.46 16.32 -10.74
CA LYS A 183 2.55 17.36 -11.78
C LYS A 183 1.20 18.04 -12.04
N GLU A 184 0.09 17.38 -11.74
CA GLU A 184 -1.23 17.99 -11.81
C GLU A 184 -1.44 19.18 -10.85
N ALA A 185 -0.64 19.32 -9.80
CA ALA A 185 -0.63 20.48 -8.90
C ALA A 185 -0.32 21.82 -9.63
N ALA A 186 0.18 21.77 -10.87
CA ALA A 186 0.30 22.93 -11.74
C ALA A 186 -1.05 23.43 -12.29
N PHE A 187 -2.08 22.57 -12.34
CA PHE A 187 -3.42 22.89 -12.87
C PHE A 187 -4.46 23.15 -11.75
N PHE A 188 -4.10 22.98 -10.48
CA PHE A 188 -4.99 23.23 -9.35
C PHE A 188 -4.97 24.69 -8.90
N ASP A 189 -6.13 25.34 -8.84
CA ASP A 189 -6.27 26.72 -8.33
C ASP A 189 -6.41 26.71 -6.80
N PHE A 190 -5.28 26.80 -6.10
CA PHE A 190 -5.23 26.90 -4.64
C PHE A 190 -5.92 28.16 -4.07
N SER A 191 -6.22 29.18 -4.89
CA SER A 191 -6.97 30.37 -4.45
C SER A 191 -8.49 30.19 -4.51
N LYS A 192 -8.96 29.25 -5.34
CA LYS A 192 -10.37 28.87 -5.52
C LYS A 192 -10.49 27.35 -5.60
N PRO A 193 -10.14 26.63 -4.52
CA PRO A 193 -10.03 25.17 -4.53
C PRO A 193 -11.39 24.54 -4.85
N ARG A 194 -11.41 23.72 -5.90
CA ARG A 194 -12.60 23.05 -6.44
C ARG A 194 -12.19 21.85 -7.30
N TRP A 195 -13.12 20.96 -7.58
CA TRP A 195 -12.88 19.87 -8.54
C TRP A 195 -12.53 20.40 -9.92
N HIS A 196 -11.53 19.77 -10.54
CA HIS A 196 -11.07 20.08 -11.89
C HIS A 196 -10.41 18.83 -12.50
N PRO A 197 -10.77 18.44 -13.75
CA PRO A 197 -10.41 17.13 -14.30
C PRO A 197 -8.91 16.97 -14.54
N LYS A 198 -8.15 18.07 -14.72
CA LYS A 198 -6.68 18.02 -14.89
C LYS A 198 -5.91 17.97 -13.55
N SER A 199 -6.62 17.91 -12.42
CA SER A 199 -6.02 17.90 -11.09
C SER A 199 -6.73 17.01 -10.08
N GLN A 200 -7.59 16.11 -10.56
CA GLN A 200 -8.37 15.21 -9.71
C GLN A 200 -7.49 14.17 -9.01
N ARG A 201 -6.37 13.74 -9.62
CA ARG A 201 -5.49 12.71 -9.06
C ARG A 201 -4.62 13.31 -7.97
N PHE A 202 -4.04 14.48 -8.25
CA PHE A 202 -3.36 15.29 -7.22
C PHE A 202 -4.28 15.60 -6.02
N SER A 203 -5.50 16.12 -6.25
CA SER A 203 -6.37 16.50 -5.14
C SER A 203 -6.82 15.31 -4.29
N GLN A 204 -6.98 14.12 -4.88
CA GLN A 204 -7.21 12.89 -4.12
C GLN A 204 -5.98 12.47 -3.30
N MET A 205 -4.77 12.56 -3.86
CA MET A 205 -3.53 12.20 -3.13
C MET A 205 -3.34 13.04 -1.87
N VAL A 206 -3.55 14.35 -1.96
CA VAL A 206 -3.37 15.27 -0.81
C VAL A 206 -4.62 15.43 0.05
N TRP A 207 -5.74 14.78 -0.29
CA TRP A 207 -7.02 14.91 0.42
C TRP A 207 -6.87 14.56 1.90
N ARG A 208 -6.99 15.58 2.76
CA ARG A 208 -6.63 15.48 4.18
C ARG A 208 -7.39 14.38 4.91
N ASP A 209 -8.70 14.28 4.68
CA ASP A 209 -9.59 13.37 5.39
C ASP A 209 -9.57 11.93 4.80
N SER A 210 -8.82 11.67 3.72
CA SER A 210 -8.48 10.30 3.30
C SER A 210 -7.35 9.78 4.19
N LEU A 211 -7.52 8.57 4.74
CA LEU A 211 -6.65 8.01 5.79
C LEU A 211 -5.92 6.73 5.35
N GLU A 212 -6.54 5.91 4.52
CA GLU A 212 -6.00 4.64 4.04
C GLU A 212 -5.70 4.67 2.54
N LEU A 213 -4.68 3.91 2.13
CA LEU A 213 -4.32 3.62 0.75
C LEU A 213 -4.23 2.11 0.51
N GLY A 214 -4.77 1.65 -0.60
CA GLY A 214 -4.38 0.38 -1.22
C GLY A 214 -4.07 0.57 -2.69
N ALA A 215 -3.00 -0.03 -3.18
CA ALA A 215 -2.52 0.17 -4.54
C ALA A 215 -2.12 -1.15 -5.21
N ALA A 216 -2.34 -1.24 -6.51
CA ALA A 216 -1.92 -2.38 -7.33
C ALA A 216 -1.55 -1.96 -8.75
N ARG A 217 -0.65 -2.74 -9.34
CA ARG A 217 -0.25 -2.67 -10.75
C ARG A 217 -0.44 -4.05 -11.37
N TYR A 218 -0.99 -4.09 -12.57
CA TYR A 218 -1.12 -5.31 -13.36
C TYR A 218 -0.76 -5.04 -14.81
N TRP A 219 -0.02 -5.97 -15.43
CA TRP A 219 0.35 -5.94 -16.84
C TRP A 219 -0.30 -7.12 -17.54
N ASN A 220 -1.20 -6.84 -18.49
CA ASN A 220 -1.66 -7.84 -19.44
C ASN A 220 -0.64 -7.90 -20.60
N THR A 221 0.04 -9.02 -20.77
CA THR A 221 1.06 -9.24 -21.79
C THR A 221 0.49 -9.63 -23.17
N GLU A 222 -0.80 -9.95 -23.27
CA GLU A 222 -1.45 -10.31 -24.54
C GLU A 222 -1.78 -9.06 -25.36
N ASN A 223 -2.26 -8.00 -24.70
CA ASN A 223 -2.56 -6.71 -25.32
C ASN A 223 -1.53 -5.60 -24.96
N ASN A 224 -0.51 -5.94 -24.17
CA ASN A 224 0.51 -5.04 -23.63
C ASN A 224 -0.05 -3.85 -22.82
N MET A 225 -1.18 -3.99 -22.13
CA MET A 225 -1.74 -2.90 -21.30
C MET A 225 -1.32 -3.04 -19.84
N VAL A 226 -0.81 -1.94 -19.27
CA VAL A 226 -0.46 -1.81 -17.85
C VAL A 226 -1.47 -0.91 -17.17
N ALA A 227 -2.21 -1.47 -16.20
CA ALA A 227 -3.11 -0.72 -15.35
C ALA A 227 -2.50 -0.54 -13.96
N VAL A 228 -2.54 0.69 -13.45
CA VAL A 228 -2.25 1.04 -12.07
C VAL A 228 -3.53 1.62 -11.46
N VAL A 229 -3.90 1.11 -10.29
CA VAL A 229 -5.07 1.54 -9.52
C VAL A 229 -4.63 1.82 -8.09
N CYS A 230 -5.00 2.98 -7.57
CA CYS A 230 -4.88 3.35 -6.16
C CYS A 230 -6.27 3.67 -5.62
N PHE A 231 -6.63 3.08 -4.48
CA PHE A 231 -7.89 3.31 -3.78
C PHE A 231 -7.65 3.94 -2.42
N TYR A 232 -8.50 4.90 -2.07
CA TYR A 232 -8.40 5.73 -0.88
C TYR A 232 -9.66 5.60 -0.04
N ARG A 233 -9.52 5.49 1.28
CA ARG A 233 -10.65 5.44 2.22
C ARG A 233 -10.41 6.41 3.39
N PRO A 234 -11.38 7.27 3.75
CA PRO A 234 -12.54 7.71 2.96
C PRO A 234 -12.17 8.28 1.58
N ALA A 235 -13.15 8.28 0.66
CA ALA A 235 -13.05 8.92 -0.65
C ALA A 235 -12.76 10.43 -0.53
N GLY A 236 -11.89 10.94 -1.41
CA GLY A 236 -11.67 12.36 -1.59
C GLY A 236 -12.53 12.96 -2.71
N ASN A 237 -12.15 14.15 -3.17
CA ASN A 237 -12.78 14.84 -4.30
C ASN A 237 -14.29 15.10 -4.15
N SER A 238 -14.80 15.18 -2.92
CA SER A 238 -16.20 15.51 -2.67
C SER A 238 -16.55 16.90 -3.21
N ASN A 239 -17.62 16.98 -3.99
CA ASN A 239 -18.11 18.23 -4.59
C ASN A 239 -19.06 19.03 -3.68
N ALA A 240 -19.21 18.63 -2.40
CA ALA A 240 -20.04 19.40 -1.47
C ALA A 240 -19.39 20.77 -1.13
N PRO A 241 -20.20 21.81 -0.81
CA PRO A 241 -19.68 23.15 -0.58
C PRO A 241 -18.64 23.20 0.56
N GLY A 242 -17.45 23.74 0.26
CA GLY A 242 -16.38 23.91 1.24
C GLY A 242 -15.43 22.71 1.41
N GLU A 243 -15.75 21.55 0.85
CA GLU A 243 -14.93 20.33 0.95
C GLU A 243 -13.51 20.54 0.44
N PHE A 244 -13.34 20.99 -0.80
CA PHE A 244 -12.02 21.23 -1.40
C PHE A 244 -11.18 22.26 -0.62
N ALA A 245 -11.80 23.29 -0.04
CA ALA A 245 -11.09 24.29 0.78
C ALA A 245 -10.67 23.74 2.15
N THR A 246 -11.40 22.74 2.64
CA THR A 246 -11.14 22.04 3.90
C THR A 246 -10.09 20.95 3.73
N ASN A 247 -10.11 20.25 2.59
CA ASN A 247 -9.39 19.00 2.38
C ASN A 247 -8.15 19.09 1.48
N VAL A 248 -8.01 20.11 0.63
CA VAL A 248 -6.80 20.30 -0.18
C VAL A 248 -5.97 21.44 0.45
N PRO A 249 -4.78 21.14 1.02
CA PRO A 249 -3.97 22.18 1.64
C PRO A 249 -3.54 23.28 0.66
N SER A 250 -3.29 24.47 1.20
CA SER A 250 -2.66 25.56 0.45
C SER A 250 -1.28 25.14 -0.06
N ARG A 251 -0.89 25.63 -1.25
CA ARG A 251 0.44 25.35 -1.82
C ARG A 251 1.54 25.75 -0.83
N PRO A 252 2.52 24.88 -0.54
CA PRO A 252 3.64 25.19 0.34
C PRO A 252 4.36 26.47 -0.08
N HIS A 253 4.74 27.30 0.90
CA HIS A 253 5.44 28.55 0.61
C HIS A 253 6.78 28.33 -0.11
N SER A 254 7.43 27.17 0.08
CA SER A 254 8.63 26.72 -0.64
C SER A 254 8.39 26.35 -2.11
N LEU A 255 7.16 26.05 -2.52
CA LEU A 255 6.76 25.74 -3.90
C LEU A 255 6.06 26.92 -4.61
N SER A 256 5.97 28.06 -3.94
CA SER A 256 5.50 29.30 -4.56
C SER A 256 6.63 29.85 -5.44
N PRO A 257 6.37 30.21 -6.72
CA PRO A 257 7.30 31.06 -7.45
C PRO A 257 7.53 32.31 -6.61
N ALA A 258 8.80 32.64 -6.34
CA ALA A 258 9.13 33.81 -5.54
C ALA A 258 8.38 35.02 -6.11
N ARG A 259 7.57 35.71 -5.30
CA ARG A 259 6.94 36.96 -5.73
C ARG A 259 8.04 37.99 -5.92
N THR A 260 8.55 38.09 -7.14
CA THR A 260 9.49 39.14 -7.53
C THR A 260 8.83 40.48 -7.19
N LEU A 261 9.45 41.25 -6.29
CA LEU A 261 8.87 42.48 -5.74
C LEU A 261 8.59 43.54 -6.83
N SER A 262 9.16 43.38 -8.03
CA SER A 262 8.91 44.19 -9.22
C SER A 262 7.44 44.25 -9.64
N THR A 263 6.67 43.17 -9.53
CA THR A 263 5.27 43.15 -10.00
C THR A 263 4.33 44.00 -9.13
N SER A 264 4.72 44.30 -7.89
CA SER A 264 3.93 45.15 -6.97
C SER A 264 4.16 46.65 -7.21
N LEU A 265 5.33 47.04 -7.70
CA LEU A 265 5.69 48.44 -7.95
C LEU A 265 4.99 49.01 -9.20
N ASN A 266 4.86 48.22 -10.27
CA ASN A 266 4.22 48.67 -11.51
C ASN A 266 2.72 48.99 -11.35
N ARG A 267 2.04 48.51 -10.30
CA ARG A 267 0.62 48.82 -10.03
C ARG A 267 0.41 50.14 -9.28
N LYS A 268 1.46 50.76 -8.73
CA LYS A 268 1.38 52.05 -8.03
C LYS A 268 1.76 53.25 -8.89
N LEU A 269 2.39 53.06 -10.06
CA LEU A 269 2.87 54.14 -10.92
C LEU A 269 1.90 54.59 -12.01
N THR A 270 0.79 53.88 -12.24
CA THR A 270 -0.19 54.17 -13.32
C THR A 270 -1.38 55.04 -12.89
N PHE A 271 -1.32 55.72 -11.73
CA PHE A 271 -2.38 56.60 -11.21
C PHE A 271 -1.98 58.07 -11.07
N ALA A 272 -0.91 58.50 -11.76
CA ALA A 272 -0.44 59.88 -11.74
C ALA A 272 0.06 60.34 -13.11
N ASP A 273 -0.85 60.45 -14.09
CA ASP A 273 -0.73 61.41 -15.22
C ASP A 273 -2.01 61.47 -16.08
N GLN A 274 -3.04 62.13 -15.57
CA GLN A 274 -4.10 62.76 -16.39
C GLN A 274 -4.67 63.99 -15.66
N LYS A 275 -3.98 65.13 -15.78
CA LYS A 275 -4.56 66.46 -15.50
C LYS A 275 -3.78 67.58 -16.19
N LYS A 276 -4.13 67.89 -17.43
CA LYS A 276 -4.26 69.25 -17.98
C LYS A 276 -4.95 69.19 -19.34
#